data_AF-A0A1B6IRJ7-F1
#
_entry.id   AF-A0A1B6IRJ7-F1
#
_cell.length_a   1.000
_cell.length_b   1.000
_cell.length_c   1.000
_cell.angle_alpha   90.00
_cell.angle_beta   90.00
_cell.angle_gamma   90.00
#
_symmetry.space_group_name_H-M   'P 1'
#
loop_
_entity.id
_entity.type
_entity.pdbx_description
1 polymer ?
#
loop_
_entity_poly.entity_id
_entity_poly.type
_entity_poly.pdbx_seq_one_letter_code
_entity_poly.pdbx_strand_id
1 'polypeptide(L)'
;QGGVAPGETAGTPSDSEEVTKTDSEPAKPKTSKDKPSPHLEVQFSDSTANFIVKIYYAEEFARLRATIFPAGEDAFVRSLSRCVQWAARGGKSGSNFAKTKDDRFIL
;
A
#
# COMPACT_ATOMS: atom_id res chain seq x y z
N GLN A 1 13.27 -10.57 -76.49
CA GLN A 1 13.83 -9.43 -75.73
C GLN A 1 13.92 -9.93 -74.30
N GLY A 2 15.00 -10.60 -73.88
CA GLY A 2 16.32 -10.04 -73.55
C GLY A 2 16.30 -9.68 -72.07
N GLY A 3 17.16 -10.14 -71.16
CA GLY A 3 18.28 -11.07 -71.15
C GLY A 3 18.82 -11.11 -69.70
N VAL A 4 19.46 -12.22 -69.34
CA VAL A 4 20.55 -12.43 -68.35
C VAL A 4 20.41 -11.98 -66.87
N ALA A 5 20.75 -12.94 -65.98
CA ALA A 5 21.16 -12.81 -64.57
C ALA A 5 22.53 -12.07 -64.44
N PRO A 6 23.28 -11.99 -63.29
CA PRO A 6 23.13 -12.63 -61.97
C PRO A 6 23.56 -11.76 -60.74
N GLY A 7 23.66 -12.38 -59.54
CA GLY A 7 24.42 -11.89 -58.37
C GLY A 7 23.72 -12.22 -57.05
N GLU A 8 23.96 -13.38 -56.41
CA GLU A 8 24.95 -13.61 -55.32
C GLU A 8 24.91 -12.52 -54.23
N THR A 9 24.48 -12.79 -53.00
CA THR A 9 25.26 -13.41 -51.90
C THR A 9 24.31 -13.50 -50.68
N ALA A 10 24.11 -14.67 -50.08
CA ALA A 10 24.80 -15.16 -48.87
C ALA A 10 24.71 -14.23 -47.63
N GLY A 11 24.13 -14.74 -46.54
CA GLY A 11 24.45 -14.29 -45.18
C GLY A 11 23.28 -13.80 -44.31
N THR A 12 22.72 -14.70 -43.50
CA THR A 12 22.33 -14.42 -42.09
C THR A 12 23.57 -13.87 -41.35
N PRO A 13 23.52 -13.13 -40.21
CA PRO A 13 22.50 -13.14 -39.14
C PRO A 13 22.29 -11.76 -38.45
N SER A 14 21.61 -11.79 -37.28
CA SER A 14 21.89 -11.01 -36.05
C SER A 14 22.01 -9.48 -36.13
N ASP A 15 21.58 -8.70 -35.16
CA ASP A 15 21.00 -8.92 -33.84
C ASP A 15 20.25 -7.62 -33.50
N SER A 16 19.61 -7.64 -32.35
CA SER A 16 18.60 -6.71 -31.91
C SER A 16 19.16 -5.34 -31.52
N GLU A 17 18.21 -4.40 -31.46
CA GLU A 17 18.18 -3.17 -30.64
C GLU A 17 18.91 -1.92 -31.16
N GLU A 18 18.14 -1.04 -31.82
CA GLU A 18 18.26 0.41 -31.59
C GLU A 18 16.86 1.08 -31.52
N VAL A 19 16.55 1.54 -30.31
CA VAL A 19 15.91 2.80 -29.89
C VAL A 19 14.85 3.43 -30.81
N THR A 20 13.67 3.72 -30.24
CA THR A 20 12.93 4.93 -30.64
C THR A 20 12.40 5.71 -29.45
N LYS A 21 12.63 7.01 -29.58
CA LYS A 21 12.57 8.11 -28.62
C LYS A 21 11.14 8.61 -28.41
N THR A 22 10.86 9.01 -27.16
CA THR A 22 10.12 10.20 -26.70
C THR A 22 8.99 10.78 -27.57
N ASP A 23 7.84 11.00 -26.92
CA ASP A 23 7.20 12.31 -27.00
C ASP A 23 6.78 12.81 -25.60
N SER A 24 6.89 14.12 -25.43
CA SER A 24 6.92 14.86 -24.17
C SER A 24 5.76 15.85 -24.15
N GLU A 25 5.06 16.06 -23.03
CA GLU A 25 4.72 17.43 -22.59
C GLU A 25 4.40 17.50 -21.07
N PRO A 26 4.76 18.59 -20.36
CA PRO A 26 5.15 18.53 -18.95
C PRO A 26 4.22 19.29 -17.97
N ALA A 27 4.69 19.26 -16.72
CA ALA A 27 4.54 20.26 -15.67
C ALA A 27 3.29 20.18 -14.76
N LYS A 28 3.55 19.73 -13.52
CA LYS A 28 3.59 20.68 -12.41
C LYS A 28 4.41 20.16 -11.20
N PRO A 29 5.64 20.65 -10.98
CA PRO A 29 6.21 20.65 -9.63
C PRO A 29 5.56 21.83 -8.89
N LYS A 30 4.60 21.53 -8.01
CA LYS A 30 4.17 22.50 -7.00
C LYS A 30 4.94 22.19 -5.72
N THR A 31 6.03 22.93 -5.53
CA THR A 31 6.57 23.18 -4.19
C THR A 31 5.54 23.99 -3.40
N SER A 32 4.78 23.32 -2.54
CA SER A 32 4.16 23.93 -1.37
C SER A 32 4.90 23.42 -0.14
N LYS A 33 5.04 24.32 0.84
CA LYS A 33 5.68 24.09 2.14
C LYS A 33 4.77 23.17 2.96
N ASP A 34 4.64 21.92 2.53
CA ASP A 34 3.62 21.01 3.02
C ASP A 34 4.12 20.34 4.29
N LYS A 35 3.43 20.63 5.39
CA LYS A 35 3.55 19.80 6.59
C LYS A 35 3.20 18.37 6.18
N PRO A 36 3.99 17.36 6.58
CA PRO A 36 3.64 15.97 6.31
C PRO A 36 2.23 15.68 6.86
N SER A 37 1.42 14.94 6.09
CA SER A 37 0.10 14.48 6.56
C SER A 37 0.28 13.73 7.88
N PRO A 38 -0.53 14.02 8.92
CA PRO A 38 -0.47 13.28 10.19
C PRO A 38 -1.04 11.86 10.07
N HIS A 39 -1.60 11.52 8.92
CA HIS A 39 -2.17 10.20 8.62
C HIS A 39 -1.20 9.38 7.77
N LEU A 40 -1.12 8.10 8.08
CA LEU A 40 -0.37 7.09 7.32
C LEU A 40 -1.35 6.26 6.51
N GLU A 41 -1.03 5.99 5.25
CA GLU A 41 -1.82 5.12 4.38
C GLU A 41 -0.90 4.03 3.83
N VAL A 42 -1.32 2.78 3.98
CA VAL A 42 -0.57 1.60 3.54
C VAL A 42 -1.48 0.82 2.60
N GLN A 43 -1.01 0.59 1.38
CA GLN A 43 -1.71 -0.23 0.40
C GLN A 43 -1.03 -1.60 0.31
N PHE A 44 -1.83 -2.66 0.32
CA PHE A 44 -1.38 -4.04 0.14
C PHE A 44 -2.12 -4.66 -1.04
N SER A 45 -1.37 -5.35 -1.90
CA SER A 45 -1.88 -6.05 -3.07
C SER A 45 -1.12 -7.35 -3.30
N ASP A 46 -1.86 -8.44 -3.41
CA ASP A 46 -1.43 -9.80 -3.78
C ASP A 46 -2.40 -10.37 -4.83
N SER A 47 -2.01 -11.48 -5.45
CA SER A 47 -2.84 -12.37 -6.28
C SER A 47 -4.22 -12.69 -5.68
N THR A 48 -4.36 -12.74 -4.35
CA THR A 48 -5.63 -13.12 -3.69
C THR A 48 -6.35 -11.98 -2.99
N ALA A 49 -5.69 -10.85 -2.71
CA ALA A 49 -6.26 -9.78 -1.89
C ALA A 49 -5.69 -8.40 -2.23
N ASN A 50 -6.55 -7.39 -2.21
CA ASN A 50 -6.18 -5.99 -2.38
C ASN A 50 -6.91 -5.15 -1.33
N PHE A 51 -6.17 -4.45 -0.48
CA PHE A 51 -6.75 -3.60 0.55
C PHE A 51 -5.87 -2.39 0.90
N ILE A 52 -6.50 -1.36 1.46
CA ILE A 52 -5.84 -0.13 1.90
C ILE A 52 -6.15 0.04 3.39
N VAL A 53 -5.12 0.31 4.18
CA VAL A 53 -5.23 0.62 5.61
C VAL A 53 -4.82 2.07 5.82
N LYS A 54 -5.72 2.85 6.44
CA LYS A 54 -5.46 4.24 6.81
C LYS A 54 -5.38 4.38 8.32
N ILE A 55 -4.26 4.91 8.80
CA ILE A 55 -3.97 5.13 10.22
C ILE A 55 -3.99 6.65 10.44
N TYR A 56 -4.98 7.13 11.19
CA TYR A 56 -5.10 8.55 11.47
C TYR A 56 -4.25 8.94 12.66
N TYR A 57 -3.48 10.04 12.54
CA TYR A 57 -2.72 10.63 13.65
C TYR A 57 -1.76 9.61 14.29
N ALA A 58 -0.99 8.92 13.44
CA ALA A 58 -0.21 7.75 13.83
C ALA A 58 0.78 8.06 14.97
N GLU A 59 1.43 9.22 14.91
CA GLU A 59 2.38 9.66 15.93
C GLU A 59 1.71 10.09 17.23
N GLU A 60 0.55 10.77 17.15
CA GLU A 60 -0.21 11.18 18.33
C GLU A 60 -0.74 9.97 19.10
N PHE A 61 -1.29 8.97 18.40
CA PHE A 61 -1.73 7.74 19.04
C PHE A 61 -0.56 6.90 19.57
N ALA A 62 0.60 6.89 18.90
CA ALA A 62 1.80 6.26 19.46
C ALA A 62 2.25 6.93 20.77
N ARG A 63 2.27 8.26 20.83
CA ARG A 63 2.60 9.01 22.06
C ARG A 63 1.58 8.79 23.17
N LEU A 64 0.28 8.80 22.83
CA LEU A 64 -0.78 8.49 23.78
C LEU A 64 -0.56 7.10 24.38
N ARG A 65 -0.33 6.10 23.53
CA ARG A 65 -0.10 4.71 23.94
C ARG A 65 1.11 4.57 24.85
N ALA A 66 2.23 5.22 24.52
CA ALA A 66 3.41 5.24 25.38
C ALA A 66 3.16 5.85 26.76
N THR A 67 2.20 6.78 26.88
CA THR A 67 1.88 7.47 28.14
C THR A 67 0.92 6.64 29.01
N ILE A 68 -0.09 6.02 28.40
CA ILE A 68 -1.19 5.36 29.14
C ILE A 68 -1.00 3.84 29.29
N PHE A 69 -0.12 3.21 28.51
CA PHE A 69 0.09 1.76 28.53
C PHE A 69 1.48 1.38 29.05
N PRO A 70 1.60 1.02 30.35
CA PRO A 70 2.90 0.68 30.94
C PRO A 70 3.53 -0.60 30.36
N ALA A 71 2.73 -1.48 29.75
CA ALA A 71 3.20 -2.71 29.13
C ALA A 71 3.80 -2.51 27.71
N GLY A 72 3.77 -1.27 27.19
CA GLY A 72 4.36 -0.92 25.90
C GLY A 72 3.60 -1.40 24.68
N GLU A 73 4.18 -1.09 23.52
CA GLU A 73 3.61 -1.32 22.19
C GLU A 73 3.38 -2.81 21.87
N ASP A 74 4.32 -3.69 22.23
CA ASP A 74 4.20 -5.13 21.96
C ASP A 74 2.99 -5.75 22.66
N ALA A 75 2.71 -5.32 23.89
CA ALA A 75 1.55 -5.79 24.64
C ALA A 75 0.24 -5.28 24.02
N PHE A 76 0.24 -4.07 23.45
CA PHE A 76 -0.90 -3.53 22.70
C PHE A 76 -1.16 -4.35 21.43
N VAL A 77 -0.13 -4.57 20.60
CA VAL A 77 -0.24 -5.35 19.35
C VAL A 77 -0.71 -6.79 19.63
N ARG A 78 -0.14 -7.46 20.64
CA ARG A 78 -0.53 -8.83 21.04
C ARG A 78 -1.96 -8.93 21.58
N SER A 79 -2.52 -7.85 22.10
CA SER A 79 -3.92 -7.80 22.54
C SER A 79 -4.86 -7.70 21.34
N LEU A 80 -4.60 -6.74 20.46
CA LEU A 80 -5.40 -6.49 19.27
C LEU A 80 -5.42 -7.67 18.30
N SER A 81 -4.29 -8.38 18.15
CA SER A 81 -4.22 -9.58 17.31
C SER A 81 -5.12 -10.73 17.81
N ARG A 82 -5.58 -10.66 19.06
CA ARG A 82 -6.43 -11.67 19.70
C ARG A 82 -7.78 -11.05 20.09
N CYS A 83 -8.45 -10.40 19.15
CA CYS A 83 -9.81 -9.93 19.34
C CYS A 83 -10.86 -10.98 18.95
N VAL A 84 -12.05 -10.84 19.49
CA VAL A 84 -13.22 -11.66 19.18
C VAL A 84 -14.42 -10.74 19.00
N GLN A 85 -15.32 -11.12 18.09
CA GLN A 85 -16.58 -10.41 17.91
C GLN A 85 -17.37 -10.46 19.22
N TRP A 86 -17.83 -9.29 19.66
CA TRP A 86 -18.57 -9.13 20.88
C TRP A 86 -20.00 -8.74 20.57
N ALA A 87 -20.93 -9.64 20.90
CA ALA A 87 -22.36 -9.37 20.80
C ALA A 87 -22.79 -8.38 21.90
N ALA A 88 -22.45 -7.10 21.71
CA ALA A 88 -22.83 -6.03 22.61
C ALA A 88 -24.36 -5.89 22.65
N ARG A 89 -24.95 -5.97 23.86
CA ARG A 89 -26.39 -5.84 24.05
C ARG A 89 -26.73 -4.38 24.35
N GLY A 90 -27.62 -3.77 23.55
CA GLY A 90 -28.20 -2.46 23.86
C GLY A 90 -27.83 -1.29 22.92
N GLY A 91 -27.29 -1.56 21.73
CA GLY A 91 -27.05 -0.51 20.72
C GLY A 91 -28.25 -0.31 19.79
N LYS A 92 -28.68 0.94 19.57
CA LYS A 92 -29.71 1.29 18.56
C LYS A 92 -29.17 1.21 17.13
N SER A 93 -27.86 1.35 16.95
CA SER A 93 -27.20 1.57 15.66
C SER A 93 -26.84 0.30 14.87
N GLY A 94 -26.99 -0.90 15.45
CA GLY A 94 -26.55 -2.15 14.79
C GLY A 94 -25.05 -2.22 14.53
N SER A 95 -24.25 -1.40 15.23
CA SER A 95 -22.80 -1.37 15.09
C SER A 95 -22.19 -2.71 15.50
N ASN A 96 -21.17 -3.14 14.75
CA ASN A 96 -20.40 -4.32 15.12
C ASN A 96 -19.38 -3.94 16.18
N PHE A 97 -19.24 -4.77 17.21
CA PHE A 97 -18.25 -4.60 18.26
C PHE A 97 -17.36 -5.83 18.33
N ALA A 98 -16.12 -5.61 18.73
CA ALA A 98 -15.18 -6.64 19.13
C ALA A 98 -14.55 -6.26 20.47
N LYS A 99 -13.94 -7.23 21.13
CA LYS A 99 -13.10 -7.00 22.30
C LYS A 99 -11.88 -7.90 22.28
N THR A 100 -10.81 -7.49 22.94
CA THR A 100 -9.62 -8.33 23.07
C THR A 100 -9.87 -9.46 24.07
N LYS A 101 -9.26 -10.63 23.84
CA LYS A 101 -9.43 -11.81 24.71
C LYS A 101 -8.91 -11.62 26.14
N ASP A 102 -8.03 -10.65 26.35
CA ASP A 102 -7.53 -10.26 27.67
C ASP A 102 -8.39 -9.14 28.30
N ASP A 103 -9.55 -8.81 27.71
CA ASP A 103 -10.53 -7.84 28.20
C ASP A 103 -9.98 -6.42 28.42
N ARG A 104 -8.91 -6.05 27.71
CA ARG A 104 -8.27 -4.73 27.84
C ARG A 104 -8.81 -3.68 26.88
N PHE A 105 -9.28 -4.06 25.70
CA PHE A 105 -9.75 -3.13 24.68
C PHE A 105 -11.09 -3.56 24.08
N ILE A 106 -11.89 -2.55 23.73
CA ILE A 106 -13.13 -2.66 22.95
C ILE A 106 -12.86 -2.00 21.60
N LEU A 107 -13.32 -2.64 20.53
CA LEU A 107 -13.15 -2.26 19.13
C LEU A 107 -14.52 -2.11 18.47
#